data_AF-A0A3B8WF37-F1
#
_entry.id   AF-A0A3B8WF37-F1
#
_cell.length_a   1.000
_cell.length_b   1.000
_cell.length_c   1.000
_cell.angle_alpha   90.00
_cell.angle_beta   90.00
_cell.angle_gamma   90.00
#
_symmetry.space_group_name_H-M   'P 1'
#
loop_
_entity.id
_entity.type
_entity.pdbx_description
1 polymer ?
#
loop_
_entity_poly.entity_id
_entity_poly.type
_entity_poly.pdbx_seq_one_letter_code
_entity_poly.pdbx_strand_id
1 'polypeptide(L)' 'MTKPKRIYLAGPEVFFPHEEHNTIVAEKKRLLREAGYEGIDPLDTALTFSDEEAKPARGHRIYQANRELMDSCD' A
#
# COMPACT_ATOMS: atom_id res chain seq x y z
N MET A 1 22.84 5.98 -10.01
CA MET A 1 21.80 6.80 -9.37
C MET A 1 21.45 6.14 -8.06
N THR A 2 21.35 6.88 -6.96
CA THR A 2 20.88 6.35 -5.67
C THR A 2 19.42 5.91 -5.81
N LYS A 3 19.05 4.77 -5.21
CA LYS A 3 17.64 4.34 -5.18
C LYS A 3 16.82 5.40 -4.43
N PRO A 4 15.64 5.82 -4.94
CA PRO A 4 14.80 6.76 -4.22
C PRO A 4 14.35 6.15 -2.89
N LYS A 5 14.18 7.01 -1.88
CA LYS A 5 13.63 6.59 -0.60
C LYS A 5 12.16 6.19 -0.75
N ARG A 6 11.77 5.12 -0.08
CA ARG A 6 10.43 4.52 -0.19
C ARG A 6 9.56 5.00 0.96
N ILE A 7 8.37 5.52 0.66
CA ILE A 7 7.45 6.10 1.64
C ILE A 7 6.16 5.28 1.66
N TYR A 8 5.82 4.72 2.82
CA TYR A 8 4.57 3.98 3.01
C TYR A 8 3.38 4.96 3.09
N LEU A 9 2.46 4.86 2.14
CA LEU A 9 1.27 5.70 2.02
C LEU A 9 0.15 5.20 2.94
N ALA A 10 0.36 5.28 4.25
CA ALA A 10 -0.68 4.97 5.24
C ALA A 10 -1.87 5.92 5.12
N GLY A 11 -3.08 5.40 5.32
CA GLY A 11 -4.29 6.21 5.40
C GLY A 11 -5.59 5.41 5.25
N PRO A 12 -6.75 6.05 5.48
CA PRO A 12 -8.05 5.41 5.42
C PRO A 12 -8.53 5.14 3.98
N GLU A 13 -7.81 5.61 2.96
CA GLU A 13 -8.22 5.50 1.57
C GLU A 13 -8.30 4.05 1.08
N VAL A 14 -7.70 3.10 1.80
CA VAL A 14 -7.85 1.65 1.55
C VAL A 14 -9.29 1.16 1.69
N PHE A 15 -10.17 1.95 2.33
CA PHE A 15 -11.58 1.65 2.51
C PHE A 15 -12.49 2.40 1.52
N PHE A 16 -11.93 3.27 0.69
CA PHE A 16 -12.71 4.05 -0.27
C PHE A 16 -13.11 3.18 -1.48
N PRO A 17 -14.10 3.60 -2.27
CA PRO A 17 -14.36 3.01 -3.58
C PRO A 17 -13.07 2.93 -4.40
N HIS A 18 -12.91 1.85 -5.16
CA HIS A 18 -11.67 1.54 -5.88
C HIS A 18 -11.19 2.68 -6.80
N GLU A 19 -12.10 3.37 -7.51
CA GLU A 19 -11.74 4.50 -8.36
C GLU A 19 -11.22 5.71 -7.56
N GLU A 20 -11.84 5.99 -6.41
CA GLU A 20 -11.46 7.09 -5.52
C GLU A 20 -10.10 6.82 -4.87
N HIS A 21 -9.92 5.61 -4.34
CA HIS A 21 -8.63 5.14 -3.83
C HIS A 21 -7.50 5.29 -4.87
N ASN A 22 -7.71 4.75 -6.08
CA ASN A 22 -6.71 4.80 -7.15
C ASN A 22 -6.35 6.23 -7.53
N THR A 23 -7.34 7.12 -7.58
CA THR A 23 -7.13 8.54 -7.89
C THR A 23 -6.26 9.20 -6.84
N ILE A 24 -6.57 8.99 -5.55
CA ILE A 24 -5.81 9.59 -4.45
C ILE A 24 -4.39 9.02 -4.38
N VAL A 25 -4.24 7.70 -4.50
CA VAL A 25 -2.92 7.04 -4.46
C VAL A 25 -2.06 7.47 -5.64
N ALA A 26 -2.62 7.56 -6.86
CA ALA A 26 -1.90 8.01 -8.03
C ALA A 26 -1.37 9.44 -7.86
N GLU A 27 -2.17 10.33 -7.29
CA GLU A 27 -1.77 11.71 -7.03
C GLU A 27 -0.69 11.79 -5.94
N LYS A 28 -0.83 11.05 -4.83
CA LYS A 28 0.20 10.94 -3.79
C LYS A 28 1.52 10.41 -4.37
N LYS A 29 1.48 9.35 -5.18
CA LYS A 29 2.67 8.79 -5.86
C LYS A 29 3.29 9.78 -6.85
N ARG A 30 2.48 10.58 -7.57
CA ARG A 30 2.97 11.65 -8.46
C ARG A 30 3.76 12.71 -7.68
N LEU A 31 3.19 13.22 -6.59
CA LEU A 31 3.83 14.24 -5.74
C LEU A 31 5.14 13.73 -5.13
N LEU A 32 5.17 12.49 -4.64
CA LEU A 32 6.39 11.88 -4.10
C LEU A 32 7.47 11.75 -5.16
N ARG A 33 7.11 11.32 -6.38
CA ARG A 33 8.06 11.21 -7.50
C ARG A 33 8.67 12.56 -7.86
N GLU A 34 7.88 13.63 -7.87
CA GLU A 34 8.36 15.01 -8.11
C GLU A 34 9.34 15.46 -7.03
N ALA A 35 9.17 14.97 -5.80
CA ALA A 35 10.06 15.22 -4.67
C ALA A 35 11.26 14.24 -4.59
N GLY A 36 11.40 13.29 -5.52
CA GLY A 36 12.51 12.32 -5.54
C GLY A 36 12.31 11.08 -4.66
N TYR A 37 11.07 10.78 -4.26
CA TYR A 37 10.67 9.64 -3.45
C TYR A 37 9.83 8.62 -4.25
N GLU A 38 9.75 7.41 -3.75
CA GLU A 38 8.87 6.35 -4.24
C GLU A 38 7.73 6.13 -3.24
N GLY A 39 6.48 6.32 -3.68
CA GLY A 39 5.31 6.03 -2.84
C GLY A 39 4.88 4.57 -2.94
N ILE A 40 4.65 3.93 -1.78
CA ILE A 40 4.23 2.53 -1.66
C ILE A 40 2.83 2.49 -1.03
N ASP A 41 1.86 1.94 -1.75
CA ASP A 41 0.47 1.80 -1.31
C ASP A 41 0.30 0.48 -0.52
N PRO A 42 -0.42 0.46 0.63
CA PRO A 42 -0.82 -0.78 1.27
C PRO A 42 -1.41 -1.85 0.33
N LEU A 43 -2.14 -1.42 -0.71
CA LEU A 43 -2.74 -2.33 -1.70
C LEU A 43 -1.80 -2.77 -2.84
N ASP A 44 -0.55 -2.30 -2.87
CA ASP A 44 0.46 -2.79 -3.82
C ASP A 44 0.84 -4.26 -3.54
N THR A 45 0.49 -4.80 -2.37
CA THR A 45 0.67 -6.24 -2.11
C THR A 45 -0.37 -7.05 -2.89
N ALA A 46 0.09 -7.92 -3.79
CA ALA A 46 -0.75 -8.90 -4.49
C ALA A 46 -1.19 -10.05 -3.57
N LEU A 47 -2.05 -9.75 -2.58
CA LEU A 47 -2.67 -10.77 -1.73
C LEU A 47 -3.90 -11.37 -2.43
N THR A 48 -3.92 -12.68 -2.55
CA THR A 48 -5.11 -13.45 -2.95
C THR A 48 -5.70 -14.15 -1.73
N PHE A 49 -7.03 -14.11 -1.64
CA PHE A 49 -7.80 -14.72 -0.57
C PHE A 49 -8.77 -15.73 -1.18
N SER A 50 -8.94 -16.88 -0.51
CA SER A 50 -10.02 -17.82 -0.84
C SER A 50 -11.32 -17.33 -0.22
N ASP A 51 -12.46 -17.59 -0.85
CA ASP A 51 -13.78 -17.32 -0.27
C ASP A 51 -14.05 -18.14 1.00
N GLU A 52 -13.31 -19.25 1.17
CA GLU A 52 -13.38 -20.13 2.34
C GLU A 52 -12.52 -19.63 3.52
N GLU A 53 -11.71 -18.59 3.30
CA GLU A 53 -10.78 -18.09 4.31
C GLU A 53 -11.52 -17.31 5.42
N ALA A 54 -11.31 -17.73 6.67
CA ALA A 54 -11.90 -17.06 7.82
C ALA A 54 -11.38 -15.61 7.94
N LYS A 55 -12.29 -14.68 8.23
CA LYS A 55 -11.98 -13.24 8.35
C LYS A 55 -10.77 -12.94 9.26
N PRO A 56 -10.59 -13.57 10.44
CA PRO A 56 -9.42 -13.32 11.28
C PRO A 56 -8.10 -13.73 10.62
N ALA A 57 -8.07 -14.87 9.93
CA ALA A 57 -6.87 -15.36 9.22
C ALA A 57 -6.51 -14.41 8.07
N ARG A 58 -7.52 -13.99 7.29
CA ARG A 58 -7.37 -12.97 6.25
C ARG A 58 -6.81 -11.66 6.80
N GLY A 59 -7.38 -11.16 7.89
CA GLY A 59 -6.90 -9.95 8.56
C GLY A 59 -5.45 -10.06 9.03
N HIS A 60 -5.06 -11.22 9.57
CA HIS A 60 -3.69 -11.45 10.00
C HIS A 60 -2.69 -11.43 8.83
N ARG A 61 -3.04 -12.01 7.68
CA ARG A 61 -2.21 -11.97 6.47
C ARG A 61 -2.05 -10.56 5.92
N ILE A 62 -3.14 -9.78 5.88
CA ILE A 62 -3.09 -8.35 5.49
C ILE A 62 -2.16 -7.58 6.44
N TYR A 63 -2.29 -7.80 7.75
CA TYR A 63 -1.41 -7.19 8.75
C TYR A 63 0.08 -7.52 8.49
N GLN A 64 0.40 -8.80 8.26
CA GLN A 64 1.78 -9.23 8.01
C GLN A 64 2.35 -8.57 6.75
N ALA A 65 1.62 -8.62 5.64
CA ALA A 65 2.03 -8.00 4.37
C ALA A 65 2.24 -6.49 4.49
N ASN A 66 1.31 -5.77 5.12
CA ASN A 66 1.44 -4.34 5.33
C ASN A 66 2.66 -4.01 6.20
N ARG A 67 2.97 -4.85 7.21
CA ARG A 67 4.17 -4.69 8.02
C ARG A 67 5.44 -4.91 7.21
N GLU A 68 5.49 -5.92 6.36
CA GLU A 68 6.63 -6.16 5.46
C GLU A 68 6.84 -5.00 4.47
N LEU A 69 5.75 -4.40 3.97
CA LEU A 69 5.84 -3.18 3.17
C LEU A 69 6.44 -2.02 3.97
N MET A 70 5.97 -1.79 5.19
CA MET A 70 6.51 -0.77 6.10
C MET A 70 8.00 -1.00 6.39
N ASP A 71 8.40 -2.24 6.70
CA ASP A 71 9.79 -2.62 6.98
C ASP A 71 10.71 -2.41 5.76
N SER A 72 10.14 -2.39 4.56
CA SER A 72 10.86 -2.16 3.31
C SER A 72 10.95 -0.67 2.91
N CYS A 73 10.31 0.22 3.66
CA CYS A 73 10.32 1.68 3.46
C CYS A 73 11.39 2.36 4.33
N ASP A 74 11.65 3.65 4.06
CA ASP A 74 12.62 4.49 4.77
C ASP A 74 12.00 5.37 5.87
#